data_AF-A0A5Q6PCQ1-F1
#
_entry.id   AF-A0A5Q6PCQ1-F1
#
_cell.length_a   1.000
_cell.length_b   1.000
_cell.length_c   1.000
_cell.angle_alpha   90.00
_cell.angle_beta   90.00
_cell.angle_gamma   90.00
#
_symmetry.space_group_name_H-M   'P 1'
#
loop_
_entity.id
_entity.type
_entity.pdbx_description
1 polymer ?
#
loop_
_entity_poly.entity_id
_entity_poly.type
_entity_poly.pdbx_seq_one_letter_code
_entity_poly.pdbx_strand_id
1 'polypeptide(L)'
;MTITYRNFLKKAYNENKYKDKYTIKDFEKSRMCDSFFNEWLEANRNTTPDMKFVNSIVNTYIKVRGVSAGRIGCILCEIQRKFDIQMPIVEGIFSKAYWESKLA
;
A
#
# COMPACT_ATOMS: atom_id res chain seq x y z
N MET A 1 -4.72 14.54 -2.51
CA MET A 1 -3.38 14.03 -2.86
C MET A 1 -3.17 12.72 -2.12
N THR A 2 -2.71 11.66 -2.80
CA THR A 2 -2.51 10.35 -2.16
C THR A 2 -1.16 10.26 -1.45
N ILE A 3 -1.13 9.50 -0.36
CA ILE A 3 0.02 9.33 0.52
C ILE A 3 0.56 7.91 0.28
N THR A 4 1.82 7.78 -0.17
CA THR A 4 2.46 6.46 -0.29
C THR A 4 2.68 5.83 1.08
N TYR A 5 2.75 4.50 1.15
CA TYR A 5 3.00 3.78 2.40
C TYR A 5 4.28 4.26 3.10
N ARG A 6 5.34 4.50 2.31
CA ARG A 6 6.61 5.03 2.83
C ARG A 6 6.46 6.40 3.48
N ASN A 7 5.66 7.29 2.89
CA ASN A 7 5.44 8.62 3.45
C ASN A 7 4.57 8.55 4.70
N PHE A 8 3.55 7.69 4.69
CA PHE A 8 2.71 7.42 5.86
C PHE A 8 3.53 6.85 7.03
N LEU A 9 4.36 5.84 6.78
CA LEU A 9 5.25 5.23 7.76
C LEU A 9 6.26 6.25 8.34
N LYS A 10 6.88 7.07 7.48
CA LYS A 10 7.82 8.12 7.92
C LYS A 10 7.13 9.16 8.80
N LYS A 11 5.91 9.56 8.44
CA LYS A 11 5.11 10.49 9.24
C LYS A 11 4.84 9.90 10.62
N ALA A 12 4.31 8.67 10.67
CA ALA A 12 4.03 7.96 11.92
C ALA A 12 5.30 7.74 12.79
N TYR A 13 6.44 7.48 12.16
CA TYR A 13 7.73 7.39 12.86
C TYR A 13 8.14 8.73 13.48
N ASN A 14 8.07 9.82 12.73
CA ASN A 14 8.46 11.15 13.19
C ASN A 14 7.58 11.69 14.32
N GLU A 15 6.29 11.31 14.31
CA GLU A 15 5.30 11.67 15.32
C GLU A 15 5.36 10.77 16.57
N ASN A 16 6.13 9.68 16.54
CA ASN A 16 6.20 8.78 17.68
C ASN A 16 7.09 9.34 18.81
N LYS A 17 6.53 9.43 20.02
CA LYS A 17 7.23 9.89 21.24
C LYS A 17 8.50 9.12 21.60
N TYR A 18 8.68 7.92 21.05
CA TYR A 18 9.81 7.05 21.33
C TYR A 18 10.73 6.86 20.11
N LYS A 19 10.61 7.69 19.06
CA LYS A 19 11.39 7.52 17.82
C LYS A 19 12.90 7.42 18.03
N ASP A 20 13.44 8.06 19.06
CA ASP A 20 14.89 8.05 19.35
C ASP A 20 15.34 6.72 20.00
N LYS A 21 14.41 5.85 20.38
CA LYS A 21 14.69 4.56 21.02
C LYS A 21 14.85 3.40 20.03
N TYR A 22 14.51 3.58 18.76
CA TYR A 22 14.56 2.52 17.76
C TYR A 22 14.83 3.08 16.36
N THR A 23 15.36 2.26 15.46
CA THR A 23 15.57 2.70 14.09
C THR A 23 14.25 2.73 13.32
N ILE A 24 14.20 3.48 12.22
CA ILE A 24 13.04 3.44 11.30
C ILE A 24 12.74 2.02 10.80
N LYS A 25 13.75 1.15 10.67
CA LYS A 25 13.58 -0.25 10.25
C LYS A 25 12.90 -1.08 11.33
N ASP A 26 13.24 -0.86 12.59
CA ASP A 26 12.59 -1.57 13.70
C ASP A 26 11.14 -1.11 13.86
N PHE A 27 10.90 0.19 13.68
CA PHE A 27 9.55 0.73 13.63
C PHE A 27 8.73 0.12 12.48
N GLU A 28 9.29 0.05 11.27
CA GLU A 28 8.65 -0.59 10.12
C GLU A 28 8.23 -2.03 10.42
N LYS A 29 9.12 -2.84 11.00
CA LYS A 29 8.81 -4.22 11.41
C LYS A 29 7.63 -4.28 12.39
N SER A 30 7.59 -3.38 13.39
CA SER A 30 6.50 -3.31 14.36
C SER A 30 5.14 -2.86 13.77
N ARG A 31 5.15 -2.41 12.52
CA ARG A 31 3.99 -1.89 11.78
C ARG A 31 3.60 -2.75 10.57
N MET A 32 4.19 -3.93 10.44
CA MET A 32 3.79 -4.96 9.46
C MET A 32 2.53 -5.71 9.93
N CYS A 33 1.45 -4.98 10.20
CA CYS A 33 0.19 -5.55 10.68
C CYS A 33 -1.02 -4.96 9.93
N ASP A 34 -2.09 -5.74 9.84
CA ASP A 34 -3.29 -5.35 9.10
C ASP A 34 -3.90 -4.03 9.59
N SER A 35 -3.85 -3.76 10.90
CA SER A 35 -4.38 -2.51 11.46
C SER A 35 -3.67 -1.27 10.91
N PHE A 36 -2.34 -1.29 10.84
CA PHE A 36 -1.57 -0.15 10.34
C PHE A 36 -1.68 0.03 8.82
N PHE A 37 -1.80 -1.09 8.08
CA PHE A 37 -2.11 -1.00 6.65
C PHE A 37 -3.50 -0.43 6.39
N ASN A 38 -4.49 -0.83 7.18
CA ASN A 38 -5.84 -0.28 7.08
C ASN A 38 -5.85 1.21 7.41
N GLU A 39 -5.15 1.66 8.47
CA GLU A 39 -5.00 3.09 8.78
C GLU A 39 -4.41 3.88 7.60
N TRP A 40 -3.40 3.32 6.93
CA TRP A 40 -2.82 3.93 5.73
C TRP A 40 -3.83 4.04 4.58
N LEU A 41 -4.61 2.98 4.33
CA LEU A 41 -5.62 2.98 3.27
C LEU A 41 -6.78 3.92 3.61
N GLU A 42 -7.20 3.97 4.86
CA GLU A 42 -8.20 4.92 5.37
C GLU A 42 -7.76 6.38 5.20
N ALA A 43 -6.48 6.67 5.43
CA ALA A 43 -5.93 8.00 5.17
C ALA A 43 -5.96 8.41 3.69
N ASN A 44 -6.25 7.47 2.79
CA ASN A 44 -6.42 7.68 1.35
C ASN A 44 -7.87 7.43 0.88
N ARG A 45 -8.83 7.26 1.78
CA ARG A 45 -10.25 7.10 1.44
C ARG A 45 -10.75 8.26 0.58
N ASN A 46 -11.67 7.98 -0.35
CA ASN A 46 -12.27 8.95 -1.28
C ASN A 46 -11.26 9.67 -2.19
N THR A 47 -10.10 9.05 -2.43
CA THR A 47 -9.10 9.59 -3.35
C THR A 47 -9.10 8.86 -4.69
N THR A 48 -8.66 9.56 -5.73
CA THR A 48 -8.37 8.99 -7.05
C THR A 48 -6.86 8.89 -7.23
N PRO A 49 -6.21 7.80 -6.80
CA PRO A 49 -4.76 7.62 -6.92
C PRO A 49 -4.26 7.59 -8.35
N ASP A 50 -3.03 8.09 -8.51
CA ASP A 50 -2.20 7.83 -9.69
C ASP A 50 -1.54 6.44 -9.61
N MET A 51 -0.85 6.07 -10.70
CA MET A 51 -0.09 4.82 -10.73
C MET A 51 1.07 4.78 -9.73
N LYS A 52 1.54 5.93 -9.23
CA LYS A 52 2.59 5.96 -8.20
C LYS A 52 2.05 5.44 -6.86
N PHE A 53 0.83 5.80 -6.48
CA PHE A 53 0.18 5.22 -5.32
C PHE A 53 -0.17 3.74 -5.51
N VAL A 54 -0.69 3.35 -6.68
CA VAL A 54 -0.91 1.93 -6.99
C VAL A 54 0.38 1.13 -6.85
N ASN A 55 1.48 1.61 -7.43
CA ASN A 55 2.78 0.96 -7.29
C ASN A 55 3.27 0.93 -5.83
N SER A 56 2.87 1.89 -4.99
CA SER A 56 3.11 1.83 -3.54
C SER A 56 2.35 0.67 -2.90
N ILE A 57 1.06 0.46 -3.23
CA ILE A 57 0.28 -0.70 -2.76
C ILE A 57 0.97 -1.99 -3.19
N VAL A 58 1.26 -2.12 -4.48
CA VAL A 58 1.85 -3.35 -5.05
C VAL A 58 3.18 -3.68 -4.38
N ASN A 59 4.08 -2.70 -4.26
CA ASN A 59 5.35 -2.90 -3.57
C ASN A 59 5.17 -3.33 -2.12
N THR A 60 4.23 -2.70 -1.39
CA THR A 60 3.96 -3.05 0.00
C THR A 60 3.43 -4.48 0.11
N TYR A 61 2.44 -4.87 -0.68
CA TYR A 61 1.85 -6.21 -0.58
C TYR A 61 2.82 -7.32 -1.02
N ILE A 62 3.65 -7.08 -2.03
CA ILE A 62 4.65 -8.08 -2.46
C ILE A 62 5.79 -8.16 -1.44
N LYS A 63 6.44 -7.03 -1.13
CA LYS A 63 7.68 -7.04 -0.33
C LYS A 63 7.44 -7.24 1.16
N VAL A 64 6.32 -6.72 1.67
CA VAL A 64 6.04 -6.75 3.11
C VAL A 64 5.12 -7.90 3.47
N ARG A 65 4.15 -8.24 2.60
CA ARG A 65 3.17 -9.30 2.88
C ARG A 65 3.42 -10.60 2.11
N GLY A 66 4.44 -10.68 1.27
CA GLY A 66 4.79 -11.89 0.52
C GLY A 66 3.71 -12.33 -0.48
N VAL A 67 2.88 -11.39 -0.96
CA VAL A 67 1.81 -11.68 -1.90
C VAL A 67 2.37 -11.97 -3.29
N SER A 68 1.84 -13.00 -3.96
CA SER A 68 2.19 -13.30 -5.35
C SER A 68 1.58 -12.28 -6.33
N ALA A 69 2.31 -12.01 -7.42
CA ALA A 69 1.89 -11.05 -8.45
C ALA A 69 0.46 -11.31 -8.97
N GLY A 70 0.09 -12.58 -9.17
CA GLY A 70 -1.24 -12.95 -9.67
C GLY A 70 -2.41 -12.61 -8.73
N ARG A 71 -2.16 -12.30 -7.45
CA ARG A 71 -3.19 -11.87 -6.49
C ARG A 71 -3.39 -10.35 -6.44
N ILE A 72 -2.50 -9.57 -7.05
CA ILE A 72 -2.50 -8.11 -6.93
C ILE A 72 -3.79 -7.50 -7.49
N GLY A 73 -4.27 -7.98 -8.64
CA GLY A 73 -5.52 -7.49 -9.22
C GLY A 73 -6.71 -7.61 -8.25
N CYS A 74 -6.88 -8.77 -7.61
CA CYS A 74 -7.91 -8.99 -6.61
C CYS A 74 -7.76 -8.07 -5.38
N ILE A 75 -6.52 -7.85 -4.91
CA ILE A 75 -6.25 -6.95 -3.79
C ILE A 75 -6.62 -5.51 -4.13
N LEU A 76 -6.31 -5.04 -5.34
CA LEU A 76 -6.70 -3.70 -5.77
C LEU A 76 -8.23 -3.56 -5.85
N CYS A 77 -8.96 -4.58 -6.34
CA CYS A 77 -10.42 -4.62 -6.30
C CYS A 77 -10.96 -4.53 -4.86
N GLU A 78 -10.38 -5.30 -3.94
CA GLU A 78 -10.80 -5.27 -2.54
C GLU A 78 -10.53 -3.92 -1.89
N ILE A 79 -9.38 -3.31 -2.15
CA ILE A 79 -9.03 -1.99 -1.62
C ILE A 79 -10.01 -0.94 -2.14
N GLN A 80 -10.30 -0.95 -3.45
CA GLN A 80 -11.27 -0.04 -4.04
C GLN A 80 -12.63 -0.15 -3.36
N ARG A 81 -13.12 -1.37 -3.15
CA ARG A 81 -14.43 -1.61 -2.54
C ARG A 81 -14.47 -1.26 -1.04
N LYS A 82 -13.43 -1.61 -0.28
CA LYS A 82 -13.41 -1.47 1.18
C LYS A 82 -13.11 -0.04 1.64
N PHE A 83 -12.25 0.68 0.91
CA PHE A 83 -11.72 1.99 1.32
C PHE A 83 -12.18 3.12 0.41
N ASP A 84 -13.09 2.86 -0.54
CA ASP A 84 -13.59 3.84 -1.51
C ASP A 84 -12.45 4.60 -2.22
N ILE A 85 -11.45 3.84 -2.68
CA ILE A 85 -10.27 4.35 -3.41
C ILE A 85 -10.42 3.99 -4.88
N GLN A 86 -10.73 4.97 -5.71
CA GLN A 86 -10.97 4.75 -7.13
C GLN A 86 -9.64 4.50 -7.86
N MET A 87 -9.38 3.24 -8.24
CA MET A 87 -8.15 2.89 -8.95
C MET A 87 -8.10 3.59 -10.33
N PRO A 88 -6.90 3.95 -10.81
CA PRO A 88 -6.76 4.61 -12.11
C PRO A 88 -7.21 3.69 -13.24
N ILE A 89 -7.78 4.29 -14.28
CA ILE A 89 -8.23 3.58 -15.48
C ILE A 89 -7.00 3.17 -16.29
N VAL A 90 -6.53 1.95 -16.07
CA VAL A 90 -5.43 1.33 -16.81
C VAL A 90 -5.88 -0.05 -17.26
N GLU A 91 -5.69 -0.33 -18.55
CA GLU A 91 -6.07 -1.61 -19.14
C GLU A 91 -5.41 -2.77 -18.38
N GLY A 92 -6.22 -3.75 -17.99
CA GLY A 92 -5.74 -4.94 -17.31
C GLY A 92 -5.32 -4.74 -15.85
N ILE A 93 -5.47 -3.57 -15.22
CA ILE A 93 -5.00 -3.31 -13.84
C ILE A 93 -5.58 -4.27 -12.78
N PHE A 94 -6.74 -4.87 -13.04
CA PHE A 94 -7.36 -5.87 -12.15
C PHE A 94 -7.10 -7.32 -12.59
N SER A 95 -6.40 -7.52 -13.69
CA SER A 95 -6.11 -8.84 -14.24
C SER A 95 -4.83 -9.44 -13.67
N LYS A 96 -4.82 -10.77 -13.52
CA LYS A 96 -3.63 -11.55 -13.19
C LYS A 96 -2.51 -11.35 -14.21
N ALA A 97 -2.84 -11.46 -15.50
CA ALA A 97 -1.87 -11.41 -16.61
C ALA A 97 -1.08 -10.08 -16.64
N TYR A 98 -1.75 -8.96 -16.37
CA TYR A 98 -1.09 -7.64 -16.30
C TYR A 98 0.01 -7.62 -15.23
N TRP A 99 -0.29 -8.09 -14.01
CA TRP A 99 0.67 -8.05 -12.91
C TRP A 99 1.77 -9.09 -13.04
N GLU A 100 1.47 -10.28 -13.57
CA GLU A 100 2.50 -11.27 -13.87
C GLU A 100 3.47 -10.75 -14.93
N SER A 101 2.98 -10.13 -16.00
CA SER A 101 3.85 -9.54 -17.03
C SER A 101 4.65 -8.34 -16.53
N LYS A 102 4.08 -7.53 -15.63
CA LYS A 102 4.70 -6.28 -15.15
C LYS A 102 5.74 -6.51 -14.04
N LEU A 103 5.65 -7.64 -13.34
CA LEU A 103 6.47 -7.97 -12.17
C LEU A 103 7.38 -9.19 -12.39
N ALA A 104 7.35 -9.79 -13.58
CA ALA A 104 8.35 -10.76 -14.04
C ALA A 104 9.68 -10.07 -14.30
#